data_AF-Q2GKJ1-F1
#
_entry.id   AF-Q2GKJ1-F1
#
_cell.length_a   1.000
_cell.length_b   1.000
_cell.length_c   1.000
_cell.angle_alpha   90.00
_cell.angle_beta   90.00
_cell.angle_gamma   90.00
#
_symmetry.space_group_name_H-M   'P 1'
#
loop_
_entity.id
_entity.type
_entity.pdbx_description
1 polymer ?
#
loop_
_entity_poly.entity_id
_entity_poly.type
_entity_poly.pdbx_seq_one_letter_code
_entity_poly.pdbx_strand_id
1 'polypeptide(L)'
;MREKRRRNGQKIKLQILNIIRDTIQKSQWSQMAAAKVIGVDQPKVSQIINGKASGFSLERLLVFLLRLHCKVELSVSIGEIPQNILNEVEGSQLSDDLNAIDLKVISKDSK
;
A
#
# COMPACT_ATOMS: atom_id res chain seq x y z
N MET A 1 14.37 7.96 19.08
CA MET A 1 14.25 6.73 18.25
C MET A 1 12.80 6.32 17.88
N ARG A 2 11.75 7.12 18.18
CA ARG A 2 10.36 6.82 17.77
C ARG A 2 10.00 7.31 16.35
N GLU A 3 10.77 8.24 15.80
CA GLU A 3 10.51 8.90 14.50
C GLU A 3 10.82 8.03 13.26
N LYS A 4 11.70 7.01 13.38
CA LYS A 4 12.05 6.13 12.25
C LYS A 4 10.96 5.09 11.97
N ARG A 5 10.10 4.79 12.95
CA ARG A 5 9.10 3.70 12.93
C ARG A 5 7.80 4.06 12.19
N ARG A 6 7.38 5.33 12.15
CA ARG A 6 6.18 5.78 11.38
C ARG A 6 6.46 6.04 9.89
N ARG A 7 7.73 6.15 9.49
CA ARG A 7 8.13 6.60 8.15
C ARG A 7 7.96 5.54 7.06
N ASN A 8 8.10 4.25 7.37
CA ASN A 8 8.04 3.21 6.33
C ASN A 8 6.62 2.96 5.81
N GLY A 9 5.65 2.78 6.70
CA GLY A 9 4.24 2.57 6.30
C GLY A 9 3.69 3.74 5.48
N GLN A 10 4.00 4.98 5.87
CA GLN A 10 3.59 6.17 5.11
C GLN A 10 4.26 6.23 3.73
N LYS A 11 5.55 5.88 3.65
CA LYS A 11 6.29 5.84 2.38
C LYS A 11 5.67 4.82 1.41
N ILE A 12 5.38 3.61 1.88
CA ILE A 12 4.75 2.55 1.06
C ILE A 12 3.39 3.01 0.55
N LYS A 13 2.55 3.57 1.43
CA LYS A 13 1.23 4.10 1.02
C LYS A 13 1.35 5.18 -0.05
N LEU A 14 2.31 6.10 0.08
CA LEU A 14 2.55 7.15 -0.92
C LEU A 14 3.01 6.56 -2.27
N GLN A 15 3.89 5.55 -2.25
CA GLN A 15 4.34 4.87 -3.47
C GLN A 15 3.16 4.19 -4.19
N ILE A 16 2.33 3.42 -3.48
CA ILE A 16 1.15 2.79 -4.07
C ILE A 16 0.17 3.84 -4.60
N LEU A 17 -0.07 4.90 -3.83
CA LEU A 17 -1.00 5.96 -4.22
C LEU A 17 -0.52 6.71 -5.48
N ASN A 18 0.78 6.86 -5.68
CA ASN A 18 1.33 7.40 -6.92
C ASN A 18 1.07 6.47 -8.11
N ILE A 19 1.26 5.15 -7.96
CA ILE A 19 0.94 4.18 -9.02
C ILE A 19 -0.55 4.25 -9.41
N ILE A 20 -1.44 4.30 -8.42
CA ILE A 20 -2.89 4.43 -8.64
C ILE A 20 -3.19 5.74 -9.39
N ARG A 21 -2.59 6.86 -8.98
CA ARG A 21 -2.76 8.14 -9.66
C ARG A 21 -2.33 8.05 -11.12
N ASP A 22 -1.14 7.52 -11.38
CA ASP A 22 -0.56 7.46 -12.72
C ASP A 22 -1.42 6.56 -13.63
N THR A 23 -1.92 5.43 -13.12
CA THR A 23 -2.84 4.56 -13.86
C THR A 23 -4.15 5.27 -14.19
N ILE A 24 -4.74 5.99 -13.23
CA ILE A 24 -5.96 6.79 -13.48
C ILE A 24 -5.69 7.89 -14.52
N GLN A 25 -4.57 8.59 -14.45
CA GLN A 25 -4.22 9.64 -15.42
C GLN A 25 -4.00 9.08 -16.83
N LYS A 26 -3.29 7.95 -16.95
CA LYS A 26 -3.05 7.27 -18.25
C LYS A 26 -4.34 6.72 -18.88
N SER A 27 -5.32 6.36 -18.07
CA SER A 27 -6.63 5.86 -18.54
C SER A 27 -7.54 6.94 -19.15
N GLN A 28 -7.19 8.22 -19.00
CA GLN A 28 -8.01 9.37 -19.41
C GLN A 28 -9.43 9.40 -18.82
N TRP A 29 -9.66 8.71 -17.71
CA TRP A 29 -10.96 8.72 -17.03
C TRP A 29 -11.24 10.04 -16.33
N SER A 30 -12.50 10.45 -16.33
CA SER A 30 -12.99 11.46 -15.39
C SER A 30 -12.90 10.93 -13.95
N GLN A 31 -12.86 11.82 -12.96
CA GLN A 31 -12.84 11.40 -11.55
C GLN A 31 -14.04 10.53 -11.18
N MET A 32 -15.21 10.78 -11.77
CA MET A 32 -16.41 9.96 -11.56
C MET A 32 -16.29 8.57 -12.20
N ALA A 33 -15.70 8.48 -13.40
CA ALA A 33 -15.45 7.18 -14.04
C ALA A 33 -14.44 6.36 -13.23
N ALA A 34 -13.33 6.99 -12.79
CA ALA A 34 -12.37 6.37 -11.90
C ALA A 34 -13.00 5.91 -10.58
N ALA A 35 -13.93 6.70 -10.01
CA ALA A 35 -14.66 6.35 -8.79
C ALA A 35 -15.47 5.07 -8.95
N LYS A 36 -16.14 4.90 -10.11
CA LYS A 36 -16.88 3.68 -10.46
C LYS A 36 -15.94 2.48 -10.61
N VAL A 37 -14.83 2.63 -11.32
CA VAL A 37 -13.85 1.54 -11.55
C VAL A 37 -13.23 1.09 -10.23
N ILE A 38 -12.70 2.02 -9.43
CA ILE A 38 -12.04 1.67 -8.16
C ILE A 38 -13.05 1.46 -7.02
N GLY A 39 -14.36 1.61 -7.26
CA GLY A 39 -15.46 1.34 -6.34
C GLY A 39 -15.43 2.18 -5.06
N VAL A 40 -15.31 3.49 -5.21
CA VAL A 40 -15.36 4.50 -4.15
C VAL A 40 -16.19 5.72 -4.58
N ASP A 41 -16.36 6.70 -3.70
CA ASP A 41 -16.97 7.99 -4.03
C ASP A 41 -15.96 8.92 -4.73
N GLN A 42 -16.47 9.91 -5.47
CA GLN A 42 -15.61 10.87 -6.18
C GLN A 42 -14.68 11.68 -5.24
N PRO A 43 -15.07 12.08 -4.01
CA PRO A 43 -14.16 12.71 -3.06
C PRO A 43 -12.91 11.88 -2.74
N LYS A 44 -13.02 10.56 -2.59
CA LYS A 44 -11.86 9.66 -2.41
C LYS A 44 -10.95 9.64 -3.63
N VAL A 45 -11.49 9.70 -4.85
CA VAL A 45 -10.68 9.83 -6.07
C VAL A 45 -9.92 11.17 -6.07
N SER A 46 -10.58 12.26 -5.69
CA SER A 46 -9.93 13.56 -5.55
C SER A 46 -8.78 13.52 -4.53
N GLN A 47 -8.95 12.84 -3.39
CA GLN A 47 -7.87 12.64 -2.42
C GLN A 47 -6.67 11.89 -3.00
N ILE A 48 -6.90 10.84 -3.79
CA ILE A 48 -5.85 10.08 -4.49
C ILE A 48 -5.09 10.97 -5.47
N ILE A 49 -5.82 11.68 -6.34
CA ILE A 49 -5.24 12.59 -7.33
C ILE A 49 -4.39 13.66 -6.63
N ASN A 50 -4.85 14.19 -5.50
CA ASN A 50 -4.14 15.21 -4.70
C ASN A 50 -3.06 14.67 -3.75
N GLY A 51 -2.73 13.37 -3.77
CA GLY A 51 -1.62 12.85 -2.96
C GLY A 51 -1.92 12.58 -1.49
N LYS A 52 -3.19 12.56 -1.09
CA LYS A 52 -3.60 12.42 0.31
C LYS A 52 -3.73 10.95 0.72
N ALA A 53 -2.61 10.35 1.11
CA ALA A 53 -2.55 8.93 1.52
C ALA A 53 -3.06 8.64 2.96
N SER A 54 -3.14 9.65 3.83
CA SER A 54 -3.49 9.48 5.24
C SER A 54 -4.90 8.93 5.48
N GLY A 55 -5.82 9.13 4.53
CA GLY A 55 -7.20 8.61 4.59
C GLY A 55 -7.37 7.16 4.14
N PHE A 56 -6.29 6.46 3.77
CA PHE A 56 -6.36 5.12 3.21
C PHE A 56 -5.50 4.12 4.01
N SER A 57 -6.06 2.95 4.29
CA SER A 57 -5.28 1.82 4.80
C SER A 57 -4.45 1.20 3.68
N LEU A 58 -3.43 0.39 4.03
CA LEU A 58 -2.60 -0.27 3.02
C LEU A 58 -3.46 -1.28 2.22
N GLU A 59 -4.29 -2.06 2.91
CA GLU A 59 -5.21 -3.02 2.31
C GLU A 59 -6.14 -2.33 1.31
N ARG A 60 -6.65 -1.15 1.66
CA ARG A 60 -7.54 -0.38 0.79
C ARG A 60 -6.83 0.05 -0.50
N LEU A 61 -5.57 0.48 -0.41
CA LEU A 61 -4.77 0.85 -1.56
C LEU A 61 -4.44 -0.37 -2.45
N LEU A 62 -4.16 -1.53 -1.86
CA LEU A 62 -3.96 -2.78 -2.61
C LEU A 62 -5.23 -3.20 -3.37
N VAL A 63 -6.41 -3.08 -2.75
CA VAL A 63 -7.69 -3.33 -3.44
C VAL A 63 -7.87 -2.39 -4.64
N PHE A 64 -7.46 -1.13 -4.55
CA PHE A 64 -7.53 -0.21 -5.70
C PHE A 64 -6.61 -0.64 -6.84
N LEU A 65 -5.39 -1.11 -6.55
CA LEU A 65 -4.50 -1.66 -7.58
C LEU A 65 -5.14 -2.85 -8.30
N LEU A 66 -5.77 -3.77 -7.57
CA LEU A 66 -6.46 -4.92 -8.17
C LEU A 66 -7.63 -4.50 -9.07
N ARG A 67 -8.43 -3.51 -8.63
CA ARG A 67 -9.54 -2.96 -9.43
C ARG A 67 -9.06 -2.21 -10.69
N LEU A 68 -7.84 -1.70 -10.67
CA LEU A 68 -7.18 -1.09 -11.82
C LEU A 68 -6.47 -2.12 -12.71
N HIS A 69 -6.70 -3.42 -12.48
CA HIS A 69 -6.04 -4.53 -13.19
C HIS A 69 -4.50 -4.51 -13.08
N CYS A 70 -3.95 -3.88 -12.05
CA CYS A 70 -2.52 -3.97 -11.77
C CYS A 70 -2.21 -5.37 -11.23
N LYS A 71 -1.12 -5.99 -11.72
CA LYS A 71 -0.56 -7.19 -11.12
C LYS A 71 0.17 -6.82 -9.83
N VAL A 72 -0.19 -7.45 -8.72
CA VAL A 72 0.47 -7.27 -7.42
C VAL A 72 1.11 -8.60 -7.02
N GLU A 73 2.41 -8.58 -6.78
CA GLU A 73 3.17 -9.73 -6.27
C GLU A 73 3.67 -9.38 -4.86
N LEU A 74 3.35 -10.23 -3.88
CA LEU A 74 3.80 -10.11 -2.50
C LEU A 74 4.78 -11.25 -2.23
N SER A 75 5.99 -10.92 -1.78
CA SER A 75 6.97 -11.91 -1.31
C SER A 75 7.16 -11.74 0.20
N VAL A 76 7.07 -12.86 0.92
CA VAL A 76 7.21 -12.91 2.38
C VAL A 76 8.34 -13.87 2.73
N SER A 77 9.33 -13.38 3.47
CA SER A 77 10.41 -14.20 4.01
C SER A 77 10.30 -14.21 5.54
N ILE A 78 10.36 -15.40 6.13
CA ILE A 78 10.44 -15.53 7.59
C ILE A 78 11.86 -15.13 8.00
N GLY A 79 11.99 -14.09 8.82
CA GLY A 79 13.27 -13.75 9.45
C GLY A 79 13.66 -14.82 10.47
N GLU A 80 14.94 -14.91 10.82
CA GLU A 80 15.38 -15.82 11.89
C GLU A 80 14.51 -15.59 13.14
N ILE A 81 13.79 -16.62 13.58
CA ILE A 81 13.08 -16.59 14.86
C ILE A 81 14.17 -16.64 15.93
N PRO A 82 14.42 -15.56 16.70
CA PRO A 82 15.41 -15.64 17.75
C PRO A 82 14.96 -16.71 18.74
N GLN A 83 15.86 -17.64 19.06
CA GLN A 83 15.62 -18.81 19.90
C GLN A 83 15.15 -18.46 21.33
N ASN A 84 15.10 -17.18 21.70
CA ASN A 84 14.60 -16.72 23.00
C ASN A 84 13.06 -16.59 23.09
N ILE A 85 12.31 -16.68 21.98
CA ILE A 85 10.85 -16.46 21.97
C ILE A 85 10.05 -17.66 22.52
N LEU A 86 10.64 -18.86 22.59
CA LEU A 86 9.93 -20.04 23.13
C LEU A 86 9.71 -19.99 24.65
N ASN A 87 10.34 -19.06 25.36
CA ASN A 87 10.25 -18.96 26.83
C ASN A 87 9.28 -17.88 27.34
N GLU A 88 8.72 -17.04 26.45
CA GLU A 88 7.83 -15.94 26.84
C GLU A 88 6.55 -15.97 25.98
N VAL A 89 5.76 -17.02 26.13
CA VAL A 89 4.41 -17.11 25.56
C VAL A 89 3.42 -16.54 26.58
N GLU A 90 3.50 -15.24 26.85
CA GLU A 90 2.38 -14.51 27.44
C GLU A 90 2.46 -13.02 27.05
N GLY A 91 1.56 -12.60 26.16
CA GLY A 91 1.16 -11.20 26.07
C GLY A 91 1.96 -10.26 25.18
N SER A 92 2.71 -10.72 24.17
CA SER A 92 3.27 -9.78 23.18
C SER A 92 2.33 -9.60 21.99
N GLN A 93 1.59 -8.49 22.06
CA GLN A 93 0.94 -7.81 20.95
C GLN A 93 1.81 -7.95 19.68
N LEU A 94 1.33 -8.73 18.71
CA LEU A 94 1.93 -8.82 17.39
C LEU A 94 1.96 -7.41 16.82
N SER A 95 3.10 -6.73 16.88
CA SER A 95 3.18 -5.35 16.42
C SER A 95 2.90 -5.36 14.92
N ASP A 96 1.90 -4.59 14.48
CA ASP A 96 1.58 -4.26 13.08
C ASP A 96 2.71 -3.42 12.43
N ASP A 97 3.96 -3.80 12.68
CA ASP A 97 5.13 -3.10 12.21
C ASP A 97 5.36 -3.45 10.74
N LEU A 98 4.75 -2.66 9.85
CA LEU A 98 5.01 -2.62 8.39
C LEU A 98 6.48 -2.26 8.04
N ASN A 99 7.40 -2.29 9.02
CA ASN A 99 8.82 -2.01 8.86
C ASN A 99 9.55 -3.12 8.09
N ALA A 100 9.04 -4.35 8.10
CA ALA A 100 9.60 -5.46 7.34
C ALA A 100 9.09 -5.54 5.90
N ILE A 101 8.14 -4.69 5.51
CA ILE A 101 7.59 -4.67 4.15
C ILE A 101 8.44 -3.73 3.30
N ASP A 102 9.15 -4.28 2.32
CA ASP A 102 9.78 -3.52 1.25
C ASP A 102 8.91 -3.59 0.00
N LEU A 103 8.40 -2.44 -0.46
CA LEU A 103 7.61 -2.37 -1.68
C LEU A 103 8.55 -2.16 -2.87
N LYS A 104 8.80 -3.23 -3.63
CA LYS A 104 9.49 -3.14 -4.92
C LYS A 104 8.46 -2.95 -6.02
N VAL A 105 8.42 -1.74 -6.59
CA VAL A 105 7.63 -1.46 -7.80
C VAL A 105 8.43 -1.95 -8.99
N ILE A 106 8.03 -3.08 -9.57
CA ILE A 106 8.65 -3.64 -10.77
C ILE A 106 7.89 -3.08 -11.96
N SER A 107 8.44 -2.08 -12.66
CA SER A 107 7.98 -1.75 -14.01
C SER A 107 8.46 -2.86 -14.92
N LYS A 108 7.54 -3.68 -15.41
CA LYS A 108 7.85 -4.51 -16.57
C LYS A 108 7.70 -3.58 -17.77
N ASP A 109 8.81 -3.01 -18.22
CA ASP A 109 8.83 -2.29 -19.50
C ASP A 109 8.32 -3.29 -20.55
N SER A 110 7.08 -3.09 -20.99
CA SER A 110 6.52 -3.83 -22.11
C SER A 110 7.34 -3.44 -23.34
N LYS A 111 8.18 -4.38 -23.78
CA LYS A 111 8.63 -4.47 -25.17
C LYS A 111 7.43 -4.62 -26.10
#